data_AF-A0A936A2I0-F1
#
_entry.id   AF-A0A936A2I0-F1
#
_cell.length_a   1.000
_cell.length_b   1.000
_cell.length_c   1.000
_cell.angle_alpha   90.00
_cell.angle_beta   90.00
_cell.angle_gamma   90.00
#
_symmetry.space_group_name_H-M   'P 1'
#
loop_
_entity.id
_entity.type
_entity.pdbx_description
1 polymer ?
#
loop_
_entity_poly.entity_id
_entity_poly.type
_entity_poly.pdbx_seq_one_letter_code
_entity_poly.pdbx_strand_id
1 'polypeptide(L)'
;MKRKVKSENSIYSYLQSSGVLEKGTHEEIQKVRKEYWREYKRKWRVAKRKKEKEFTISFNPDELKVLTFESKKHKLSRTQFIKETTFAYINNSFIVPDIIEVKKISQLLAMTYNSVQDLFDANKLNFDLGRDIMESINRLEREILPLLHHPKTLEDIIKIHIIKDGGNKALLLEFINSL
;
A
#
# COMPACT_ATOMS: atom_id res chain seq x y z
N MET A 1 33.06 -35.40 10.68
CA MET A 1 32.54 -34.76 9.45
C MET A 1 32.55 -33.24 9.62
N LYS A 2 33.41 -32.51 8.90
CA LYS A 2 33.44 -31.04 8.92
C LYS A 2 32.24 -30.49 8.13
N ARG A 3 31.30 -29.81 8.81
CA ARG A 3 30.17 -29.14 8.14
C ARG A 3 30.70 -28.01 7.26
N LYS A 4 30.50 -28.09 5.94
CA LYS A 4 30.77 -26.99 5.01
C LYS A 4 29.88 -25.79 5.38
N VAL A 5 30.49 -24.72 5.87
CA VAL A 5 29.81 -23.44 6.17
C VAL A 5 29.60 -22.70 4.86
N LYS A 6 28.34 -22.42 4.51
CA LYS A 6 27.98 -21.50 3.41
C LYS A 6 27.70 -20.10 3.99
N SER A 7 28.27 -19.11 3.33
CA SER A 7 28.09 -17.64 3.44
C SER A 7 29.00 -16.88 4.42
N GLU A 8 29.71 -15.90 3.86
CA GLU A 8 30.73 -15.05 4.48
C GLU A 8 30.18 -14.10 5.57
N ASN A 9 28.85 -13.93 5.66
CA ASN A 9 28.17 -12.99 6.56
C ASN A 9 27.30 -13.66 7.64
N SER A 10 27.57 -14.91 8.00
CA SER A 10 26.77 -15.61 9.00
C SER A 10 27.44 -15.64 10.38
N ILE A 11 26.64 -15.79 11.43
CA ILE A 11 27.10 -15.98 12.82
C ILE A 11 28.22 -17.01 12.96
N TYR A 12 28.35 -17.96 12.03
CA TYR A 12 29.40 -18.97 12.00
C TYR A 12 30.79 -18.40 11.67
N SER A 13 30.91 -17.38 10.81
CA SER A 13 32.21 -16.74 10.55
C SER A 13 32.69 -15.98 11.80
N TYR A 14 31.78 -15.33 12.52
CA TYR A 14 32.07 -14.67 13.80
C TYR A 14 32.49 -15.66 14.89
N LEU A 15 31.79 -16.79 14.99
CA LEU A 15 32.14 -17.87 15.92
C LEU A 15 33.48 -18.53 15.57
N GLN A 16 33.79 -18.66 14.27
CA GLN A 16 35.06 -19.21 13.79
C GLN A 16 36.23 -18.23 14.05
N SER A 17 36.04 -16.92 13.83
CA SER A 17 37.05 -15.89 14.14
C SER A 17 37.33 -15.75 15.63
N SER A 18 36.33 -16.03 16.48
CA SER A 18 36.49 -16.00 17.94
C SER A 18 37.16 -17.26 18.53
N GLY A 19 37.48 -18.27 17.71
CA GLY A 19 38.17 -19.50 18.16
C GLY A 19 37.34 -20.47 19.02
N VAL A 20 36.13 -20.07 19.41
CA VAL A 20 35.25 -20.82 20.33
C VAL A 20 34.61 -22.06 19.65
N LEU A 21 34.66 -22.12 18.32
CA LEU A 21 34.13 -23.25 17.53
C LEU A 21 34.99 -24.52 17.62
N GLU A 22 36.30 -24.38 17.88
CA GLU A 22 37.24 -25.51 17.94
C GLU A 22 37.63 -25.94 19.36
N LYS A 23 37.60 -25.02 20.34
CA LYS A 23 38.06 -25.27 21.73
C LYS A 23 37.10 -24.79 22.83
N GLY A 24 35.96 -24.21 22.48
CA GLY A 24 35.08 -23.55 23.45
C GLY A 24 34.11 -24.48 24.16
N THR A 25 33.89 -24.20 25.45
CA THR A 25 32.85 -24.85 26.26
C THR A 25 31.47 -24.37 25.81
N HIS A 26 30.41 -25.18 26.03
CA HIS A 26 29.04 -24.82 25.59
C HIS A 26 28.60 -23.42 26.07
N GLU A 27 29.01 -23.02 27.27
CA GLU A 27 28.73 -21.71 27.85
C GLU A 27 29.44 -20.55 27.12
N GLU A 28 30.66 -20.78 26.65
CA GLU A 28 31.45 -19.78 25.91
C GLU A 28 30.83 -19.53 24.53
N ILE A 29 30.38 -20.61 23.87
CA ILE A 29 29.65 -20.51 22.59
C ILE A 29 28.36 -19.69 22.77
N GLN A 30 27.63 -19.90 23.86
CA GLN A 30 26.41 -19.13 24.14
C GLN A 30 26.71 -17.64 24.42
N LYS A 31 27.77 -17.33 25.17
CA LYS A 31 28.19 -15.95 25.44
C LYS A 31 28.53 -15.21 24.15
N VAL A 32 29.35 -15.80 23.29
CA VAL A 32 29.76 -15.18 22.02
C VAL A 32 28.58 -15.01 21.06
N ARG A 33 27.64 -15.97 21.00
CA ARG A 33 26.41 -15.79 20.21
C ARG A 33 25.55 -14.63 20.71
N LYS A 34 25.40 -14.50 22.04
CA LYS A 34 24.64 -13.41 22.64
C LYS A 34 25.26 -12.06 22.32
N GLU A 35 26.59 -11.99 22.34
CA GLU A 35 27.35 -10.78 22.01
C GLU A 35 27.24 -10.42 20.53
N TYR A 36 27.38 -11.39 19.63
CA TYR A 36 27.14 -11.20 18.19
C TYR A 36 25.76 -10.61 17.92
N TRP A 37 24.70 -11.21 18.47
CA TRP A 37 23.34 -10.70 18.26
C TRP A 37 23.12 -9.33 18.89
N ARG A 38 23.82 -9.00 19.99
CA ARG A 38 23.77 -7.67 20.61
C ARG A 38 24.41 -6.63 19.69
N GLU A 39 25.60 -6.90 19.15
CA GLU A 39 26.27 -6.02 18.20
C GLU A 39 25.50 -5.87 16.90
N TYR A 40 25.00 -6.99 16.36
CA TYR A 40 24.17 -7.00 15.16
C TYR A 40 22.93 -6.13 15.36
N LYS A 41 22.18 -6.33 16.45
CA LYS A 41 21.01 -5.49 16.78
C LYS A 41 21.40 -4.04 16.98
N ARG A 42 22.57 -3.74 17.56
CA ARG A 42 23.07 -2.37 17.72
C ARG A 42 23.33 -1.72 16.35
N LYS A 43 24.10 -2.38 15.48
CA LYS A 43 24.39 -1.90 14.11
C LYS A 43 23.11 -1.72 13.30
N TRP A 44 22.20 -2.69 13.39
CA TRP A 44 20.88 -2.63 12.75
C TRP A 44 20.04 -1.44 13.25
N ARG A 45 19.96 -1.20 14.56
CA ARG A 45 19.25 -0.03 15.11
C ARG A 45 19.88 1.29 14.66
N VAL A 46 21.21 1.38 14.60
CA VAL A 46 21.90 2.58 14.11
C VAL A 46 21.57 2.82 12.64
N ALA A 47 21.65 1.79 11.79
CA ALA A 47 21.28 1.89 10.39
C ALA A 47 19.79 2.26 10.22
N LYS A 48 18.91 1.65 11.01
CA LYS A 48 17.47 1.95 11.02
C LYS A 48 17.21 3.41 11.37
N ARG A 49 17.80 3.94 12.45
CA ARG A 49 17.64 5.36 12.86
C ARG A 49 18.20 6.38 11.87
N LYS A 50 19.13 5.97 11.00
CA LYS A 50 19.61 6.82 9.89
C LYS A 50 18.57 6.91 8.77
N LYS A 51 17.87 5.82 8.47
CA LYS A 51 16.91 5.73 7.35
C LYS A 51 15.48 6.09 7.74
N GLU A 52 15.06 5.68 8.93
CA GLU A 52 13.69 5.77 9.43
C GLU A 52 13.68 6.60 10.71
N LYS A 53 12.77 7.58 10.76
CA LYS A 53 12.50 8.38 11.96
C LYS A 53 11.16 7.93 12.53
N GLU A 54 11.15 7.65 13.83
CA GLU A 54 9.97 7.25 14.58
C GLU A 54 9.64 8.37 15.55
N PHE A 55 8.36 8.73 15.66
CA PHE A 55 7.84 9.64 16.66
C PHE A 55 6.65 8.96 17.36
N THR A 56 6.49 9.23 18.65
CA THR A 56 5.42 8.67 19.46
C THR A 56 4.35 9.74 19.68
N ILE A 57 3.11 9.38 19.43
CA ILE A 57 1.93 10.22 19.66
C ILE A 57 1.01 9.54 20.66
N SER A 58 0.36 10.33 21.50
CA SER A 58 -0.60 9.87 22.48
C SER A 58 -2.01 10.24 22.01
N PHE A 59 -2.94 9.29 22.10
CA PHE A 59 -4.35 9.50 21.78
C PHE A 59 -5.18 9.37 23.05
N ASN A 60 -6.23 10.18 23.15
CA ASN A 60 -7.25 9.98 24.17
C ASN A 60 -8.10 8.73 23.82
N PRO A 61 -8.89 8.19 24.78
CA PRO A 61 -9.68 6.98 24.55
C PRO A 61 -10.69 7.10 23.40
N ASP A 62 -11.27 8.29 23.18
CA ASP A 62 -12.30 8.50 22.17
C ASP A 62 -11.70 8.67 20.76
N GLU A 63 -10.58 9.39 20.64
CA GLU A 63 -9.74 9.44 19.44
C GLU A 63 -9.30 8.03 19.02
N LEU A 64 -8.91 7.21 20.00
CA LEU A 64 -8.49 5.84 19.72
C LEU A 64 -9.64 4.97 19.20
N LYS A 65 -10.88 5.17 19.69
CA LYS A 65 -12.06 4.48 19.18
C LYS A 65 -12.32 4.85 17.72
N VAL A 66 -12.31 6.15 17.41
CA VAL A 66 -12.52 6.67 16.04
C VAL A 66 -11.44 6.11 15.11
N LEU A 67 -10.17 6.22 15.49
CA LEU A 67 -9.05 5.70 14.71
C LEU A 67 -9.17 4.19 14.49
N THR A 68 -9.56 3.43 15.52
CA THR A 68 -9.72 1.98 15.40
C THR A 68 -10.87 1.62 14.47
N PHE A 69 -12.00 2.33 14.56
CA PHE A 69 -13.13 2.13 13.68
C PHE A 69 -12.78 2.43 12.21
N GLU A 70 -12.23 3.60 11.92
CA GLU A 70 -11.88 4.01 10.56
C GLU A 70 -10.76 3.12 9.97
N SER A 71 -9.73 2.79 10.75
CA SER A 71 -8.68 1.87 10.28
C SER A 71 -9.22 0.50 9.86
N LYS A 72 -10.20 -0.05 10.59
CA LYS A 72 -10.85 -1.32 10.26
C LYS A 72 -11.72 -1.21 9.01
N LYS A 73 -12.48 -0.12 8.87
CA LYS A 73 -13.28 0.17 7.68
C LYS A 73 -12.42 0.20 6.41
N HIS A 74 -11.20 0.72 6.52
CA HIS A 74 -10.22 0.76 5.43
C HIS A 74 -9.34 -0.50 5.31
N LYS A 75 -9.55 -1.53 6.13
CA LYS A 75 -8.74 -2.77 6.19
C LYS A 75 -7.23 -2.53 6.38
N LEU A 76 -6.86 -1.45 7.09
CA LEU A 76 -5.47 -1.07 7.37
C LEU A 76 -5.13 -1.18 8.85
N SER A 77 -3.84 -1.35 9.16
CA SER A 77 -3.37 -1.17 10.54
C SER A 77 -3.47 0.30 10.94
N ARG A 78 -3.71 0.61 12.23
CA ARG A 78 -3.80 1.99 12.73
C ARG A 78 -2.62 2.87 12.29
N THR A 79 -1.39 2.35 12.39
CA THR A 79 -0.18 3.08 11.97
C THR A 79 -0.14 3.34 10.48
N GLN A 80 -0.52 2.34 9.66
CA GLN A 80 -0.56 2.49 8.21
C GLN A 80 -1.67 3.44 7.78
N PHE A 81 -2.85 3.34 8.40
CA PHE A 81 -3.95 4.25 8.19
C PHE A 81 -3.55 5.71 8.46
N ILE A 82 -2.92 6.00 9.61
CA ILE A 82 -2.41 7.36 9.91
C ILE A 82 -1.45 7.86 8.83
N LYS A 83 -0.52 7.00 8.40
CA LYS A 83 0.45 7.37 7.36
C LYS A 83 -0.25 7.67 6.04
N GLU A 84 -1.11 6.78 5.59
CA GLU A 84 -1.83 6.92 4.33
C GLU A 84 -2.79 8.11 4.38
N THR A 85 -3.50 8.36 5.48
CA THR A 85 -4.41 9.50 5.62
C THR A 85 -3.66 10.81 5.62
N THR A 86 -2.52 10.88 6.29
CA THR A 86 -1.69 12.09 6.31
C THR A 86 -1.24 12.46 4.91
N PHE A 87 -0.67 11.51 4.16
CA PHE A 87 -0.23 11.78 2.79
C PHE A 87 -1.39 11.99 1.84
N ALA A 88 -2.49 11.27 2.03
CA ALA A 88 -3.67 11.43 1.19
C ALA A 88 -4.27 12.83 1.35
N TYR A 89 -4.39 13.31 2.59
CA TYR A 89 -4.83 14.66 2.89
C TYR A 89 -3.89 15.72 2.30
N ILE A 90 -2.58 15.58 2.49
CA ILE A 90 -1.57 16.50 1.93
C ILE A 90 -1.66 16.56 0.40
N ASN A 91 -1.90 15.42 -0.25
CA ASN A 91 -1.97 15.32 -1.70
C ASN A 91 -3.37 15.59 -2.27
N ASN A 92 -4.34 16.00 -1.45
CA ASN A 92 -5.75 16.15 -1.84
C ASN A 92 -6.31 14.90 -2.56
N SER A 93 -5.89 13.73 -2.10
CA SER A 93 -6.31 12.44 -2.63
C SER A 93 -7.15 11.67 -1.62
N PHE A 94 -8.03 10.80 -2.11
CA PHE A 94 -8.87 9.96 -1.25
C PHE A 94 -8.16 8.64 -0.90
N ILE A 95 -8.49 8.08 0.26
CA ILE A 95 -8.08 6.72 0.61
C ILE A 95 -9.22 5.78 0.35
N VAL A 96 -8.98 4.82 -0.52
CA VAL A 96 -9.99 3.82 -0.86
C VAL A 96 -10.20 2.86 0.34
N PRO A 97 -11.44 2.52 0.73
CA PRO A 97 -11.70 1.60 1.83
C PRO A 97 -11.15 0.20 1.62
N ASP A 98 -11.00 -0.23 0.37
CA ASP A 98 -10.39 -1.52 0.05
C ASP A 98 -9.56 -1.44 -1.23
N ILE A 99 -8.27 -1.14 -1.05
CA ILE A 99 -7.34 -1.09 -2.16
C ILE A 99 -7.12 -2.46 -2.83
N ILE A 100 -7.34 -3.55 -2.10
CA ILE A 100 -7.17 -4.91 -2.63
C ILE A 100 -8.30 -5.21 -3.61
N GLU A 101 -9.54 -4.90 -3.24
CA GLU A 101 -10.70 -5.10 -4.12
C GLU A 101 -10.63 -4.20 -5.36
N VAL A 102 -10.19 -2.94 -5.24
CA VAL A 102 -9.98 -2.08 -6.42
C VAL A 102 -8.90 -2.62 -7.36
N LYS A 103 -7.78 -3.11 -6.80
CA LYS A 103 -6.74 -3.77 -7.60
C LYS A 103 -7.26 -5.04 -8.27
N LYS A 104 -8.13 -5.79 -7.60
CA LYS A 104 -8.77 -6.98 -8.16
C LYS A 104 -9.68 -6.63 -9.34
N ILE A 105 -10.47 -5.56 -9.25
CA ILE A 105 -11.27 -5.05 -10.37
C ILE A 105 -10.35 -4.69 -11.56
N SER A 106 -9.28 -3.96 -11.29
CA SER A 106 -8.29 -3.58 -12.32
C SER A 106 -7.67 -4.81 -13.00
N GLN A 107 -7.30 -5.82 -12.20
CA GLN A 107 -6.76 -7.08 -12.69
C GLN A 107 -7.77 -7.84 -13.55
N LEU A 108 -9.03 -7.93 -13.13
CA LEU A 108 -10.08 -8.60 -13.90
C LEU A 108 -10.34 -7.92 -15.25
N LEU A 109 -10.33 -6.58 -15.29
CA LEU A 109 -10.43 -5.83 -16.54
C LEU A 109 -9.26 -6.13 -17.47
N ALA A 110 -8.02 -6.08 -16.96
CA ALA A 110 -6.83 -6.40 -17.74
C ALA A 110 -6.83 -7.84 -18.26
N MET A 111 -7.22 -8.82 -17.43
CA MET A 111 -7.35 -10.21 -17.86
C MET A 111 -8.41 -10.39 -18.94
N THR A 112 -9.53 -9.67 -18.84
CA THR A 112 -10.61 -9.70 -19.84
C THR A 112 -10.11 -9.12 -21.16
N TYR A 113 -9.42 -7.96 -21.11
CA TYR A 113 -8.81 -7.35 -22.28
C TYR A 113 -7.85 -8.31 -22.98
N ASN A 114 -6.92 -8.92 -22.23
CA ASN A 114 -5.96 -9.89 -22.78
C ASN A 114 -6.66 -11.11 -23.37
N SER A 115 -7.71 -11.62 -22.73
CA SER A 115 -8.46 -12.76 -23.25
C SER A 115 -9.16 -12.43 -24.58
N VAL A 116 -9.68 -11.21 -24.73
CA VAL A 116 -10.28 -10.76 -25.99
C VAL A 116 -9.22 -10.56 -27.07
N GLN A 117 -8.06 -9.98 -26.71
CA GLN A 117 -6.91 -9.85 -27.60
C GLN A 117 -6.43 -11.21 -28.12
N ASP A 118 -6.28 -12.21 -27.24
CA ASP A 118 -5.85 -13.56 -27.63
C ASP A 118 -6.85 -14.21 -28.61
N LEU A 119 -8.17 -14.01 -28.40
CA LEU A 119 -9.21 -14.51 -29.30
C LEU A 119 -9.20 -13.80 -30.66
N PHE A 120 -8.86 -12.52 -30.67
CA PHE A 120 -8.71 -11.71 -31.87
C PHE A 120 -7.48 -12.16 -32.67
N ASP A 121 -6.32 -12.30 -32.02
CA ASP A 121 -5.07 -12.75 -32.64
C ASP A 121 -5.19 -14.19 -33.18
N ALA A 122 -6.02 -15.02 -32.54
CA ALA A 122 -6.33 -16.37 -33.00
C ALA A 122 -7.38 -16.42 -34.15
N ASN A 123 -7.86 -15.28 -34.67
CA ASN A 123 -8.94 -15.18 -35.66
C ASN A 123 -10.23 -15.90 -35.24
N LYS A 124 -10.49 -16.04 -33.93
CA LYS A 124 -11.69 -16.69 -33.38
C LYS A 124 -12.85 -15.73 -33.15
N LEU A 125 -12.62 -14.45 -33.43
CA LEU A 125 -13.57 -13.37 -33.18
C LEU A 125 -13.65 -12.48 -34.43
N ASN A 126 -14.85 -12.02 -34.75
CA ASN A 126 -15.04 -11.04 -35.82
C ASN A 126 -14.30 -9.73 -35.46
N PHE A 127 -13.63 -9.13 -36.44
CA PHE A 127 -12.78 -7.96 -36.25
C PHE A 127 -13.52 -6.76 -35.62
N ASP A 128 -14.70 -6.42 -36.16
CA ASP A 128 -15.47 -5.28 -35.68
C ASP A 128 -15.99 -5.52 -34.26
N LEU A 129 -16.51 -6.72 -33.99
CA LEU A 129 -16.96 -7.10 -32.65
C LEU A 129 -15.82 -7.11 -31.62
N GLY A 130 -14.64 -7.59 -31.98
CA GLY A 130 -13.47 -7.60 -31.10
C GLY A 130 -13.01 -6.20 -30.74
N ARG A 131 -12.94 -5.30 -31.74
CA ARG A 131 -12.60 -3.89 -31.53
C ARG A 131 -13.59 -3.22 -30.58
N ASP A 132 -14.89 -3.38 -30.82
CA ASP A 132 -15.94 -2.72 -30.02
C ASP A 132 -15.95 -3.19 -28.55
N ILE A 133 -15.66 -4.49 -28.31
CA ILE A 133 -15.51 -5.04 -26.95
C ILE A 133 -14.28 -4.45 -26.27
N MET A 134 -13.13 -4.40 -26.94
CA MET A 134 -11.90 -3.85 -26.38
C MET A 134 -12.03 -2.36 -26.06
N GLU A 135 -12.66 -1.58 -26.95
CA GLU A 135 -12.97 -0.16 -26.70
C GLU A 135 -13.90 0.00 -25.49
N SER A 136 -14.90 -0.87 -25.34
CA SER A 136 -15.80 -0.86 -24.20
C SER A 136 -15.09 -1.17 -22.88
N ILE A 137 -14.18 -2.15 -22.87
CA ILE A 137 -13.35 -2.47 -21.68
C ILE A 137 -12.45 -1.28 -21.32
N ASN A 138 -11.79 -0.67 -22.31
CA ASN A 138 -10.95 0.51 -22.10
C ASN A 138 -11.75 1.72 -21.58
N ARG A 139 -12.98 1.93 -22.06
CA ARG A 139 -13.87 2.97 -21.54
C ARG A 139 -14.23 2.71 -20.08
N LEU A 140 -14.62 1.47 -19.75
CA LEU A 140 -14.92 1.08 -18.37
C LEU A 140 -13.72 1.32 -17.45
N GLU A 141 -12.52 0.94 -17.89
CA GLU A 141 -11.29 1.16 -17.12
C GLU A 141 -11.03 2.67 -16.88
N ARG A 142 -11.16 3.48 -17.94
CA ARG A 142 -10.96 4.94 -17.85
C ARG A 142 -12.01 5.66 -17.02
N GLU A 143 -13.23 5.15 -16.94
CA GLU A 143 -14.29 5.79 -16.15
C GLU A 143 -14.29 5.29 -14.70
N ILE A 144 -14.13 3.99 -14.49
CA ILE A 144 -14.30 3.36 -13.16
C ILE A 144 -13.04 3.52 -12.31
N LEU A 145 -11.84 3.30 -12.86
CA LEU A 145 -10.62 3.33 -12.04
C LEU A 145 -10.36 4.71 -11.41
N PRO A 146 -10.50 5.84 -12.15
CA PRO A 146 -10.36 7.15 -11.53
C PRO A 146 -11.40 7.42 -10.46
N LEU A 147 -12.65 6.95 -10.61
CA LEU A 147 -13.68 7.10 -9.58
C LEU A 147 -13.40 6.27 -8.33
N LEU A 148 -12.76 5.12 -8.48
CA LEU A 148 -12.39 4.27 -7.35
C LEU A 148 -11.15 4.78 -6.62
N HIS A 149 -10.16 5.33 -7.34
CA HIS A 149 -8.92 5.86 -6.77
C HIS A 149 -9.03 7.32 -6.30
N HIS A 150 -9.86 8.10 -6.97
CA HIS A 150 -10.11 9.53 -6.76
C HIS A 150 -11.62 9.81 -6.85
N PRO A 151 -12.44 9.28 -5.92
CA PRO A 151 -13.85 9.62 -5.86
C PRO A 151 -14.00 11.13 -5.80
N LYS A 152 -14.89 11.65 -6.64
CA LYS A 152 -15.17 13.08 -6.74
C LYS A 152 -15.60 13.60 -5.37
N THR A 153 -14.99 14.70 -4.94
CA THR A 153 -15.40 15.36 -3.71
C THR A 153 -16.83 15.90 -3.85
N LEU A 154 -17.48 16.18 -2.72
CA LEU A 154 -18.80 16.81 -2.72
C LEU A 154 -18.79 18.11 -3.55
N GLU A 155 -17.72 18.90 -3.43
CA GLU A 155 -17.50 20.13 -4.19
C GLU A 155 -17.43 19.88 -5.70
N ASP A 156 -16.73 18.82 -6.13
CA ASP A 156 -16.64 18.45 -7.55
C ASP A 156 -17.97 17.97 -8.10
N ILE A 157 -18.73 17.20 -7.30
CA ILE A 157 -20.08 16.74 -7.66
C ILE A 157 -21.01 17.95 -7.81
N ILE A 158 -20.96 18.91 -6.88
CA ILE A 158 -21.76 20.13 -6.95
C ILE A 158 -21.36 20.97 -8.16
N LYS A 159 -20.06 21.15 -8.46
CA LYS A 159 -19.61 21.85 -9.67
C LYS A 159 -20.14 21.19 -10.95
N ILE A 160 -20.06 19.86 -11.05
CA ILE A 160 -20.59 19.12 -12.20
C ILE A 160 -22.10 19.29 -12.33
N HIS A 161 -22.83 19.24 -11.21
CA HIS A 161 -24.27 19.40 -11.21
C HIS A 161 -24.69 20.83 -11.58
N ILE A 162 -23.99 21.85 -11.08
CA ILE A 162 -24.16 23.27 -11.44
C ILE A 162 -23.94 23.51 -12.95
N ILE A 163 -22.97 22.81 -13.55
CA ILE A 163 -22.70 22.91 -15.00
C ILE A 163 -23.82 22.24 -15.82
N LYS A 164 -24.44 21.17 -15.28
CA LYS A 164 -25.51 20.43 -15.95
C LYS A 164 -26.90 21.06 -15.79
N ASP A 165 -27.22 21.60 -14.61
CA ASP A 165 -28.53 22.17 -14.27
C ASP A 165 -28.37 23.61 -13.75
N GLY A 166 -28.41 24.58 -14.67
CA GLY A 166 -28.14 25.99 -14.38
C GLY A 166 -29.14 26.70 -13.46
N GLY A 167 -30.29 26.10 -13.16
CA GLY A 167 -31.37 26.71 -12.37
C GLY A 167 -31.09 26.83 -10.87
N ASN A 168 -30.30 25.90 -10.30
CA ASN A 168 -29.98 25.86 -8.86
C ASN A 168 -28.60 26.45 -8.52
N LYS A 169 -27.92 27.02 -9.52
CA LYS A 169 -26.54 27.51 -9.44
C LYS A 169 -26.34 28.62 -8.41
N ALA A 170 -27.27 29.57 -8.33
CA ALA A 170 -27.15 30.71 -7.41
C ALA A 170 -27.32 30.28 -5.95
N LEU A 171 -28.34 29.47 -5.66
CA LEU A 171 -28.64 28.97 -4.31
C LEU A 171 -27.55 28.03 -3.76
N LEU A 172 -27.00 27.16 -4.61
CA LEU A 172 -25.93 26.25 -4.20
C LEU A 172 -24.59 26.98 -3.99
N LEU A 173 -24.28 28.02 -4.79
CA LEU A 173 -23.08 28.85 -4.60
C LEU A 173 -23.19 29.73 -3.35
N GLU A 174 -24.37 30.28 -3.05
CA GLU A 174 -24.61 31.00 -1.79
C GLU A 174 -24.46 30.10 -0.58
N PHE A 175 -25.01 28.88 -0.62
CA PHE A 175 -24.87 27.92 0.48
C PHE A 175 -23.40 27.53 0.72
N ILE A 176 -22.63 27.29 -0.35
CA ILE A 176 -21.19 26.99 -0.26
C ILE A 176 -20.39 28.14 0.34
N ASN A 177 -20.70 29.40 -0.03
CA ASN A 177 -20.01 30.57 0.51
C ASN A 177 -20.42 30.94 1.94
N SER A 178 -21.45 30.27 2.49
CA SER A 178 -21.97 30.48 3.84
C SER A 178 -21.50 29.42 4.86
N LEU A 179 -20.80 28.37 4.40
CA LEU A 179 -20.11 27.37 5.22
C LEU A 179 -18.68 27.84 5.55
#